data_AF-A0A075GSN4-F1
#
_entry.id   AF-A0A075GSN4-F1
#
_cell.length_a   1.000
_cell.length_b   1.000
_cell.length_c   1.000
_cell.angle_alpha   90.00
_cell.angle_beta   90.00
_cell.angle_gamma   90.00
#
_symmetry.space_group_name_H-M   'P 1'
#
loop_
_entity.id
_entity.type
_entity.pdbx_description
1 polymer ?
#
loop_
_entity_poly.entity_id
_entity_poly.type
_entity_poly.pdbx_seq_one_letter_code
_entity_poly.pdbx_strand_id
1 'polypeptide(L)'
;MDGSSRFATEISDKPVINAGSGTEEHPTQTIQDLFTIKKEKKKIDGLKIGIVGDLKYGRTVYSLLYGLRNYDVDVHLISPESLRIRSDSTYDIKKELSYTESVSIDEYIDDLDVLYVTRIQKERFPDEEEYAKVKGIYVIGSDMVKKMKDDAIILHPLPRIDEISTDVDNTKQAKYFEQAEYGKYTRAALLGLILSEKGF
;
A
#
# COMPACT_ATOMS: atom_id res chain seq x y z
N MET A 1 -17.99 0.33 9.74
CA MET A 1 -18.87 -0.79 9.34
C MET A 1 -18.42 -1.24 7.98
N ASP A 2 -18.07 -2.51 7.84
CA ASP A 2 -17.77 -3.13 6.54
C ASP A 2 -19.02 -3.08 5.65
N GLY A 3 -18.83 -3.01 4.33
CA GLY A 3 -19.93 -2.92 3.36
C GLY A 3 -20.75 -1.63 3.38
N SER A 4 -20.42 -0.62 4.19
CA SER A 4 -21.24 0.60 4.33
C SER A 4 -21.34 1.40 3.03
N SER A 5 -20.26 1.46 2.25
CA SER A 5 -20.26 2.12 0.94
C SER A 5 -21.09 1.35 -0.08
N ARG A 6 -21.12 0.01 0.00
CA ARG A 6 -21.95 -0.81 -0.87
C ARG A 6 -23.43 -0.63 -0.55
N PHE A 7 -23.80 -0.70 0.73
CA PHE A 7 -25.17 -0.41 1.13
C PHE A 7 -25.63 0.99 0.69
N ALA A 8 -24.77 2.00 0.80
CA ALA A 8 -25.07 3.34 0.31
C ALA A 8 -25.35 3.38 -1.20
N THR A 9 -24.72 2.52 -2.03
CA THR A 9 -25.01 2.42 -3.46
C THR A 9 -26.39 1.83 -3.77
N GLU A 10 -26.93 1.00 -2.88
CA GLU A 10 -28.24 0.36 -3.09
C GLU A 10 -29.42 1.33 -2.87
N ILE A 11 -29.18 2.42 -2.14
CA ILE A 11 -30.21 3.41 -1.76
C ILE A 11 -30.03 4.78 -2.40
N SER A 12 -28.88 5.05 -3.02
CA SER A 12 -28.54 6.36 -3.57
C SER A 12 -28.81 6.43 -5.07
N ASP A 13 -29.58 7.43 -5.49
CA ASP A 13 -29.77 7.77 -6.91
C ASP A 13 -28.56 8.52 -7.51
N LYS A 14 -27.51 8.76 -6.70
CA LYS A 14 -26.28 9.44 -7.09
C LYS A 14 -25.07 8.51 -6.96
N PRO A 15 -24.03 8.66 -7.80
CA PRO A 15 -22.80 7.88 -7.66
C PRO A 15 -22.18 8.02 -6.27
N VAL A 16 -21.72 6.89 -5.71
CA VAL A 16 -21.04 6.83 -4.41
C VAL A 16 -19.59 6.43 -4.63
N ILE A 17 -18.65 7.19 -4.06
CA ILE A 17 -17.23 6.88 -4.09
C ILE A 17 -16.81 6.37 -2.71
N ASN A 18 -16.26 5.15 -2.65
CA ASN A 18 -15.72 4.60 -1.42
C ASN A 18 -14.39 5.29 -1.07
N ALA A 19 -14.42 6.15 -0.05
CA ALA A 19 -13.23 6.79 0.52
C ALA A 19 -12.56 5.95 1.63
N GLY A 20 -12.99 4.69 1.81
CA GLY A 20 -12.56 3.77 2.84
C GLY A 20 -13.76 3.28 3.66
N SER A 21 -14.18 2.04 3.47
CA SER A 21 -15.29 1.42 4.23
C SER A 21 -14.75 0.25 5.03
N GLY A 22 -14.74 0.44 6.36
CA GLY A 22 -14.31 -0.57 7.31
C GLY A 22 -12.89 -1.08 7.08
N THR A 23 -12.73 -2.40 7.14
CA THR A 23 -11.49 -3.15 6.99
C THR A 23 -11.21 -3.61 5.56
N GLU A 24 -12.19 -3.51 4.67
CA GLU A 24 -12.18 -4.21 3.38
C GLU A 24 -11.43 -3.42 2.30
N GLU A 25 -11.89 -2.22 1.94
CA GLU A 25 -11.41 -1.54 0.72
C GLU A 25 -11.15 -0.05 0.87
N HIS A 26 -10.14 0.43 0.14
CA HIS A 26 -9.82 1.84 -0.04
C HIS A 26 -9.40 2.15 -1.50
N PRO A 27 -10.34 2.10 -2.46
CA PRO A 27 -10.01 2.14 -3.89
C PRO A 27 -9.32 3.45 -4.33
N THR A 28 -9.73 4.59 -3.76
CA THR A 28 -9.09 5.88 -4.08
C THR A 28 -7.63 5.96 -3.63
N GLN A 29 -7.24 5.25 -2.56
CA GLN A 29 -5.85 5.14 -2.14
C GLN A 29 -5.06 4.27 -3.13
N THR A 30 -5.60 3.10 -3.51
CA THR A 30 -4.97 2.23 -4.52
C THR A 30 -4.76 2.95 -5.85
N ILE A 31 -5.72 3.75 -6.32
CA ILE A 31 -5.56 4.54 -7.55
C ILE A 31 -4.38 5.52 -7.40
N GLN A 32 -4.27 6.21 -6.26
CA GLN A 32 -3.15 7.09 -5.96
C GLN A 32 -1.82 6.32 -5.92
N ASP A 33 -1.78 5.13 -5.31
CA ASP A 33 -0.59 4.30 -5.19
C ASP A 33 -0.10 3.84 -6.57
N LEU A 34 -0.98 3.23 -7.36
CA LEU A 34 -0.68 2.76 -8.72
C LEU A 34 -0.27 3.92 -9.64
N PHE A 35 -0.96 5.07 -9.53
CA PHE A 35 -0.58 6.27 -10.29
C PHE A 35 0.83 6.74 -9.92
N THR A 36 1.17 6.74 -8.63
CA THR A 36 2.50 7.13 -8.16
C THR A 36 3.57 6.19 -8.70
N ILE A 37 3.37 4.88 -8.59
CA ILE A 37 4.28 3.87 -9.16
C ILE A 37 4.49 4.13 -10.65
N LYS A 38 3.40 4.26 -11.42
CA LYS A 38 3.47 4.52 -12.86
C LYS A 38 4.15 5.85 -13.18
N LYS A 39 3.92 6.91 -12.40
CA LYS A 39 4.50 8.23 -12.64
C LYS A 39 6.00 8.25 -12.41
N GLU A 40 6.45 7.64 -11.32
CA GLU A 40 7.86 7.61 -10.91
C GLU A 40 8.65 6.60 -11.74
N LYS A 41 8.14 5.37 -11.91
CA LYS A 41 8.82 4.27 -12.63
C LYS A 41 8.51 4.20 -14.12
N LYS A 42 7.61 5.07 -14.62
CA LYS A 42 7.12 5.12 -16.03
C LYS A 42 6.33 3.91 -16.52
N LYS A 43 6.31 2.83 -15.74
CA LYS A 43 5.60 1.58 -15.98
C LYS A 43 5.19 0.96 -14.64
N ILE A 44 4.36 -0.08 -14.70
CA ILE A 44 4.09 -0.96 -13.56
C ILE A 44 4.54 -2.39 -13.89
N ASP A 45 4.34 -2.84 -15.13
CA ASP A 45 4.80 -4.16 -15.56
C ASP A 45 6.32 -4.35 -15.47
N GLY A 46 6.71 -5.54 -15.04
CA GLY A 46 8.08 -5.99 -14.79
C GLY A 46 8.74 -5.36 -13.56
N LEU A 47 7.97 -4.80 -12.62
CA LEU A 47 8.51 -4.26 -11.36
C LEU A 47 8.50 -5.30 -10.24
N LYS A 48 9.51 -5.22 -9.37
CA LYS A 48 9.58 -5.93 -8.08
C LYS A 48 9.10 -5.03 -6.96
N ILE A 49 8.03 -5.43 -6.28
CA ILE A 49 7.33 -4.62 -5.29
C ILE A 49 7.36 -5.33 -3.93
N GLY A 50 8.04 -4.71 -2.96
CA GLY A 50 8.02 -5.16 -1.57
C GLY A 50 6.94 -4.42 -0.80
N ILE A 51 6.11 -5.13 -0.04
CA ILE A 51 5.13 -4.54 0.87
C ILE A 51 5.50 -4.96 2.30
N VAL A 52 5.82 -3.99 3.16
CA VAL A 52 6.35 -4.24 4.50
C VAL A 52 5.49 -3.68 5.63
N GLY A 53 5.31 -4.44 6.72
CA GLY A 53 4.69 -3.98 7.97
C GLY A 53 3.46 -4.81 8.40
N ASP A 54 2.33 -4.14 8.67
CA ASP A 54 1.06 -4.77 9.07
C ASP A 54 0.25 -5.21 7.84
N LEU A 55 0.51 -6.43 7.38
CA LEU A 55 -0.18 -7.01 6.22
C LEU A 55 -1.50 -7.70 6.61
N LYS A 56 -1.64 -8.07 7.88
CA LYS A 56 -2.83 -8.74 8.41
C LYS A 56 -4.05 -7.83 8.39
N TYR A 57 -3.90 -6.58 8.83
CA TYR A 57 -5.00 -5.64 8.99
C TYR A 57 -4.91 -4.43 8.04
N GLY A 58 -3.82 -4.28 7.30
CA GLY A 58 -3.61 -3.16 6.38
C GLY A 58 -4.59 -3.14 5.20
N ARG A 59 -5.74 -2.47 5.32
CA ARG A 59 -6.75 -2.35 4.23
C ARG A 59 -6.17 -1.86 2.90
N THR A 60 -5.18 -0.96 2.96
CA THR A 60 -4.49 -0.43 1.78
C THR A 60 -3.63 -1.50 1.11
N VAL A 61 -3.09 -2.46 1.87
CA VAL A 61 -2.34 -3.62 1.33
C VAL A 61 -3.26 -4.47 0.48
N TYR A 62 -4.41 -4.90 1.02
CA TYR A 62 -5.36 -5.73 0.26
C TYR A 62 -5.87 -5.02 -1.00
N SER A 63 -6.23 -3.74 -0.88
CA SER A 63 -6.67 -2.95 -2.03
C SER A 63 -5.56 -2.79 -3.07
N LEU A 64 -4.30 -2.56 -2.64
CA LEU A 64 -3.14 -2.48 -3.52
C LEU A 64 -2.88 -3.81 -4.24
N LEU A 65 -2.90 -4.94 -3.53
CA LEU A 65 -2.75 -6.27 -4.14
C LEU A 65 -3.83 -6.55 -5.18
N TYR A 66 -5.07 -6.18 -4.90
CA TYR A 66 -6.16 -6.29 -5.85
C TYR A 66 -5.93 -5.41 -7.10
N GLY A 67 -5.32 -4.24 -6.93
CA GLY A 67 -4.90 -3.39 -8.03
C GLY A 67 -3.75 -4.01 -8.84
N LEU A 68 -2.74 -4.54 -8.15
CA LEU A 68 -1.53 -5.11 -8.74
C LEU A 68 -1.78 -6.38 -9.53
N ARG A 69 -2.83 -7.16 -9.24
CA ARG A 69 -3.22 -8.34 -10.04
C ARG A 69 -3.48 -8.06 -11.52
N ASN A 70 -3.67 -6.79 -11.90
CA ASN A 70 -3.87 -6.37 -13.28
C ASN A 70 -2.56 -6.10 -14.04
N TYR A 71 -1.40 -6.35 -13.41
CA TYR A 71 -0.07 -6.08 -13.94
C TYR A 71 0.84 -7.29 -13.78
N ASP A 72 1.84 -7.39 -14.65
CA ASP A 72 2.89 -8.39 -14.53
C ASP A 72 3.95 -7.90 -13.54
N VAL A 73 3.80 -8.23 -12.25
CA VAL A 73 4.70 -7.77 -11.18
C VAL A 73 5.13 -8.93 -10.28
N ASP A 74 6.32 -8.82 -9.71
CA ASP A 74 6.80 -9.73 -8.66
C ASP A 74 6.59 -9.07 -7.30
N VAL A 75 5.80 -9.70 -6.42
CA VAL A 75 5.41 -9.12 -5.14
C VAL A 75 6.04 -9.89 -3.99
N HIS A 76 6.68 -9.16 -3.07
CA HIS A 76 7.27 -9.71 -1.85
C HIS A 76 6.57 -9.12 -0.63
N LEU A 77 5.88 -9.97 0.13
CA LEU A 77 5.18 -9.60 1.35
C LEU A 77 6.07 -9.81 2.56
N ILE A 78 6.40 -8.74 3.27
CA ILE A 78 7.36 -8.74 4.36
C ILE A 78 6.68 -8.32 5.67
N SER A 79 6.56 -9.23 6.62
CA SER A 79 5.86 -8.97 7.88
C SER A 79 6.35 -9.87 9.01
N PRO A 80 6.19 -9.48 10.29
CA PRO A 80 6.42 -10.40 11.39
C PRO A 80 5.36 -11.51 11.34
N GLU A 81 5.66 -12.66 11.91
CA GLU A 81 4.79 -13.84 11.84
C GLU A 81 3.35 -13.56 12.28
N SER A 82 3.17 -12.72 13.30
CA SER A 82 1.85 -12.35 13.84
C SER A 82 1.02 -11.43 12.93
N LEU A 83 1.65 -10.75 11.96
CA LEU A 83 1.01 -9.80 11.04
C LEU A 83 1.07 -10.24 9.57
N ARG A 84 1.30 -11.53 9.32
CA ARG A 84 1.18 -12.10 7.97
C ARG A 84 -0.17 -11.82 7.34
N ILE A 85 -0.18 -11.72 6.02
CA ILE A 85 -1.40 -11.54 5.25
C ILE A 85 -2.36 -12.71 5.46
N ARG A 86 -3.66 -12.41 5.52
CA ARG A 86 -4.65 -13.45 5.75
C ARG A 86 -4.97 -14.18 4.45
N SER A 87 -4.69 -15.48 4.41
CA SER A 87 -4.87 -16.31 3.21
C SER A 87 -6.32 -16.42 2.74
N ASP A 88 -7.29 -16.38 3.66
CA ASP A 88 -8.72 -16.36 3.36
C ASP A 88 -9.14 -15.12 2.55
N SER A 89 -8.50 -13.98 2.84
CA SER A 89 -8.81 -12.67 2.25
C SER A 89 -8.09 -12.44 0.92
N THR A 90 -7.12 -13.28 0.58
CA THR A 90 -6.34 -13.20 -0.67
C THR A 90 -6.56 -14.38 -1.61
N TYR A 91 -7.51 -15.28 -1.31
CA TYR A 91 -7.71 -16.52 -2.07
C TYR A 91 -7.90 -16.27 -3.57
N ASP A 92 -8.71 -15.28 -3.94
CA ASP A 92 -8.95 -14.93 -5.34
C ASP A 92 -7.78 -14.15 -5.96
N ILE A 93 -7.07 -13.36 -5.17
CA ILE A 93 -5.87 -12.62 -5.61
C ILE A 93 -4.75 -13.60 -5.98
N LYS A 94 -4.53 -14.66 -5.18
CA LYS A 94 -3.48 -15.67 -5.41
C LYS A 94 -3.61 -16.41 -6.75
N LYS A 95 -4.79 -16.39 -7.39
CA LYS A 95 -5.00 -17.01 -8.71
C LYS A 95 -4.44 -16.17 -9.86
N GLU A 96 -4.31 -14.88 -9.64
CA GLU A 96 -3.98 -13.89 -10.68
C GLU A 96 -2.67 -13.14 -10.37
N LEU A 97 -2.24 -13.14 -9.11
CA LEU A 97 -1.02 -12.49 -8.63
C LEU A 97 -0.19 -13.48 -7.80
N SER A 98 1.01 -13.79 -8.28
CA SER A 98 2.01 -14.53 -7.51
C SER A 98 2.70 -13.59 -6.53
N TYR A 99 2.94 -14.05 -5.32
CA TYR A 99 3.74 -13.33 -4.33
C TYR A 99 4.48 -14.29 -3.40
N THR A 100 5.61 -13.85 -2.86
CA THR A 100 6.34 -14.55 -1.80
C THR A 100 6.07 -13.89 -0.45
N GLU A 101 6.30 -14.63 0.63
CA GLU A 101 6.20 -14.13 2.00
C GLU A 101 7.54 -14.33 2.71
N SER A 102 8.04 -13.30 3.40
CA SER A 102 9.23 -13.36 4.25
C SER A 102 9.06 -12.54 5.52
N VAL A 103 9.90 -12.82 6.52
CA VAL A 103 10.01 -12.01 7.74
C VAL A 103 11.18 -11.02 7.67
N SER A 104 12.07 -11.16 6.68
CA SER A 104 13.30 -10.38 6.55
C SER A 104 13.25 -9.46 5.35
N ILE A 105 13.33 -8.16 5.59
CA ILE A 105 13.42 -7.14 4.53
C ILE A 105 14.80 -7.13 3.87
N ASP A 106 15.86 -7.48 4.60
CA ASP A 106 17.24 -7.51 4.08
C ASP A 106 17.42 -8.53 2.96
N GLU A 107 16.55 -9.54 2.86
CA GLU A 107 16.57 -10.54 1.77
C GLU A 107 16.18 -9.96 0.40
N TYR A 108 15.48 -8.82 0.37
CA TYR A 108 14.89 -8.28 -0.86
C TYR A 108 15.30 -6.83 -1.14
N ILE A 109 15.72 -6.07 -0.12
CA ILE A 109 15.83 -4.60 -0.18
C ILE A 109 16.70 -4.07 -1.33
N ASP A 110 17.71 -4.82 -1.75
CA ASP A 110 18.64 -4.47 -2.83
C ASP A 110 18.09 -4.72 -4.24
N ASP A 111 17.01 -5.49 -4.36
CA ASP A 111 16.40 -5.89 -5.62
C ASP A 111 15.00 -5.30 -5.84
N LEU A 112 14.43 -4.60 -4.84
CA LEU A 112 13.12 -3.95 -4.98
C LEU A 112 13.17 -2.70 -5.86
N ASP A 113 12.19 -2.55 -6.75
CA ASP A 113 11.95 -1.32 -7.50
C ASP A 113 11.01 -0.37 -6.74
N VAL A 114 10.11 -0.93 -5.93
CA VAL A 114 9.16 -0.20 -5.08
C VAL A 114 9.13 -0.87 -3.71
N LEU A 115 9.32 -0.08 -2.66
CA LEU A 115 9.07 -0.48 -1.27
C LEU A 115 7.84 0.27 -0.74
N TYR A 116 6.75 -0.45 -0.54
CA TYR A 116 5.52 0.07 0.05
C TYR A 116 5.50 -0.24 1.55
N VAL A 117 5.70 0.78 2.37
CA VAL A 117 5.81 0.65 3.82
C VAL A 117 4.46 0.92 4.46
N THR A 118 4.10 0.12 5.46
CA THR A 118 2.85 0.26 6.22
C THR A 118 3.12 0.44 7.70
N ARG A 119 2.28 1.25 8.33
CA ARG A 119 2.31 1.48 9.77
C ARG A 119 1.81 0.25 10.54
N ILE A 120 2.52 -0.12 11.61
CA ILE A 120 2.01 -1.04 12.64
C ILE A 120 1.12 -0.23 13.61
N GLN A 121 -0.18 -0.51 13.59
CA GLN A 121 -1.17 0.22 14.38
C GLN A 121 -1.36 -0.42 15.76
N LYS A 122 -0.92 0.27 16.83
CA LYS A 122 -1.06 -0.17 18.23
C LYS A 122 -2.50 -0.58 18.58
N GLU A 123 -3.47 0.18 18.08
CA GLU A 123 -4.90 0.01 18.33
C GLU A 123 -5.49 -1.32 17.82
N ARG A 124 -4.74 -2.10 17.03
CA ARG A 124 -5.17 -3.40 16.49
C ARG A 124 -4.72 -4.59 17.32
N PHE A 125 -3.91 -4.35 18.34
CA PHE A 125 -3.41 -5.39 19.22
C PHE A 125 -4.30 -5.48 20.45
N PRO A 126 -4.79 -6.69 20.79
CA PRO A 126 -5.58 -6.89 22.00
C PRO A 126 -4.72 -6.75 23.27
N ASP A 127 -3.41 -6.96 23.14
CA ASP A 127 -2.43 -6.93 24.23
C ASP A 127 -1.25 -6.01 23.88
N GLU A 128 -0.84 -5.18 24.84
CA GLU A 128 0.29 -4.27 24.66
C GLU A 128 1.63 -5.01 24.54
N GLU A 129 1.77 -6.20 25.15
CA GLU A 129 3.00 -6.98 25.02
C GLU A 129 3.17 -7.52 23.60
N GLU A 130 2.10 -7.94 22.93
CA GLU A 130 2.15 -8.34 21.52
C GLU A 130 2.58 -7.19 20.61
N TYR A 131 2.07 -5.98 20.87
CA TYR A 131 2.49 -4.80 20.14
C TYR A 131 3.96 -4.46 20.39
N ALA A 132 4.41 -4.51 21.66
CA ALA A 132 5.80 -4.22 22.01
C ALA A 132 6.80 -5.16 21.33
N LYS A 133 6.40 -6.41 21.05
CA LYS A 133 7.25 -7.37 20.31
C LYS A 133 7.48 -6.98 18.85
N VAL A 134 6.52 -6.29 18.22
CA VAL A 134 6.57 -5.98 16.78
C VAL A 134 6.84 -4.52 16.46
N LYS A 135 6.63 -3.62 17.42
CA LYS A 135 6.89 -2.19 17.27
C LYS A 135 8.37 -1.97 16.93
N GLY A 136 8.64 -1.24 15.84
CA GLY A 136 10.00 -0.90 15.43
C GLY A 136 10.83 -2.07 14.87
N ILE A 137 10.22 -3.22 14.56
CA ILE A 137 10.92 -4.32 13.86
C ILE A 137 11.39 -3.87 12.48
N TYR A 138 10.55 -3.12 11.76
CA TYR A 138 10.88 -2.57 10.46
C TYR A 138 10.98 -1.05 10.57
N VAL A 139 12.21 -0.56 10.68
CA VAL A 139 12.52 0.87 10.62
C VAL A 139 13.33 1.11 9.36
N ILE A 140 12.73 1.80 8.39
CA ILE A 140 13.42 2.18 7.17
C ILE A 140 14.26 3.43 7.45
N GLY A 141 15.58 3.24 7.58
CA GLY A 141 16.57 4.29 7.78
C GLY A 141 17.52 4.46 6.59
N SER A 142 18.40 5.47 6.65
CA SER A 142 19.39 5.73 5.58
C SER A 142 20.30 4.55 5.26
N ASP A 143 20.59 3.68 6.24
CA ASP A 143 21.38 2.47 6.07
C ASP A 143 20.71 1.46 5.14
N MET A 144 19.39 1.31 5.22
CA MET A 144 18.61 0.50 4.29
C MET A 144 18.51 1.15 2.92
N VAL A 145 18.28 2.48 2.88
CA VAL A 145 18.19 3.23 1.61
C VAL A 145 19.47 3.10 0.78
N LYS A 146 20.64 3.03 1.43
CA LYS A 146 21.93 2.82 0.75
C LYS A 146 22.06 1.45 0.05
N LYS A 147 21.29 0.45 0.48
CA LYS A 147 21.27 -0.88 -0.13
C LYS A 147 20.31 -0.96 -1.32
N MET A 148 19.29 -0.09 -1.36
CA MET A 148 18.28 -0.08 -2.41
C MET A 148 18.88 0.28 -3.78
N LYS A 149 18.20 -0.15 -4.85
CA LYS A 149 18.50 0.34 -6.20
C LYS A 149 18.47 1.87 -6.25
N ASP A 150 19.32 2.43 -7.09
CA ASP A 150 19.43 3.87 -7.27
C ASP A 150 18.14 4.55 -7.72
N ASP A 151 17.27 3.83 -8.44
CA ASP A 151 15.99 4.31 -8.95
C ASP A 151 14.79 3.67 -8.23
N ALA A 152 15.01 2.97 -7.12
CA ALA A 152 13.92 2.47 -6.29
C ALA A 152 13.15 3.62 -5.64
N ILE A 153 11.87 3.38 -5.34
CA ILE A 153 11.02 4.36 -4.65
C ILE A 153 10.43 3.76 -3.37
N ILE A 154 10.22 4.61 -2.37
CA ILE A 154 9.59 4.30 -1.10
C ILE A 154 8.24 5.01 -1.05
N LEU A 155 7.19 4.22 -0.90
CA LEU A 155 5.81 4.67 -0.75
C LEU A 155 5.32 4.39 0.66
N HIS A 156 4.42 5.24 1.15
CA HIS A 156 3.81 5.10 2.45
C HIS A 156 2.46 5.84 2.45
N PRO A 157 1.35 5.20 2.85
CA PRO A 157 0.01 5.81 2.79
C PRO A 157 -0.18 6.99 3.76
N LEU A 158 0.72 7.14 4.74
CA LEU A 158 0.70 8.13 5.82
C LEU A 158 -0.54 8.00 6.75
N PRO A 159 -0.49 8.60 7.96
CA PRO A 159 0.68 9.17 8.63
C PRO A 159 1.69 8.09 9.02
N ARG A 160 2.98 8.45 9.08
CA ARG A 160 4.02 7.61 9.67
C ARG A 160 4.28 7.96 11.13
N ILE A 161 4.78 7.01 11.92
CA ILE A 161 5.23 7.22 13.30
C ILE A 161 6.75 7.03 13.41
N ASP A 162 7.21 5.79 13.28
CA ASP A 162 8.58 5.35 13.52
C ASP A 162 9.09 4.34 12.48
N GLU A 163 8.20 3.83 11.63
CA GLU A 163 8.48 2.87 10.57
C GLU A 163 9.36 3.42 9.44
N ILE A 164 9.42 4.74 9.25
CA ILE A 164 10.36 5.42 8.34
C ILE A 164 11.01 6.55 9.11
N SER A 165 12.34 6.51 9.21
CA SER A 165 13.13 7.55 9.87
C SER A 165 13.15 8.85 9.05
N THR A 166 13.25 10.00 9.73
CA THR A 166 13.23 11.34 9.11
C THR A 166 14.46 11.65 8.27
N ASP A 167 15.56 10.93 8.48
CA ASP A 167 16.76 11.02 7.65
C ASP A 167 16.52 10.54 6.21
N VAL A 168 15.49 9.72 5.99
CA VAL A 168 15.08 9.24 4.66
C VAL A 168 14.39 10.33 3.83
N ASP A 169 13.83 11.38 4.44
CA ASP A 169 12.98 12.40 3.78
C ASP A 169 13.67 13.11 2.63
N ASN A 170 14.97 13.33 2.75
CA ASN A 170 15.76 14.05 1.75
C ASN A 170 16.40 13.12 0.71
N THR A 171 16.10 11.83 0.77
CA THR A 171 16.61 10.85 -0.20
C THR A 171 15.78 10.90 -1.49
N LYS A 172 16.40 10.59 -2.63
CA LYS A 172 15.68 10.53 -3.92
C LYS A 172 14.61 9.43 -3.95
N GLN A 173 14.78 8.39 -3.14
CA GLN A 173 13.87 7.26 -3.03
C GLN A 173 12.58 7.62 -2.29
N ALA A 174 12.59 8.60 -1.38
CA ALA A 174 11.40 9.00 -0.63
C ALA A 174 10.37 9.66 -1.55
N LYS A 175 9.24 8.98 -1.79
CA LYS A 175 8.14 9.45 -2.67
C LYS A 175 6.78 9.53 -1.98
N TYR A 176 6.70 9.29 -0.68
CA TYR A 176 5.44 9.30 0.07
C TYR A 176 4.79 10.69 0.22
N PHE A 177 5.56 11.80 0.12
CA PHE A 177 4.97 13.14 0.07
C PHE A 177 4.40 13.45 -1.32
N GLU A 178 5.13 13.14 -2.38
CA GLU A 178 4.63 13.23 -3.76
C GLU A 178 3.42 12.32 -3.97
N GLN A 179 3.43 11.11 -3.43
CA GLN A 179 2.29 10.18 -3.41
C GLN A 179 1.05 10.86 -2.82
N ALA A 180 1.17 11.51 -1.66
CA ALA A 180 0.07 12.23 -1.02
C ALA A 180 -0.42 13.42 -1.88
N GLU A 181 0.49 14.14 -2.53
CA GLU A 181 0.15 15.20 -3.47
C GLU A 181 -0.63 14.65 -4.67
N TYR A 182 -0.17 13.54 -5.25
CA TYR A 182 -0.80 12.88 -6.38
C TYR A 182 -2.22 12.41 -6.07
N GLY A 183 -2.49 12.10 -4.80
CA GLY A 183 -3.84 11.84 -4.30
C GLY A 183 -4.84 12.95 -4.57
N LYS A 184 -4.41 14.22 -4.63
CA LYS A 184 -5.30 15.34 -4.96
C LYS A 184 -5.70 15.27 -6.44
N TYR A 185 -4.74 15.02 -7.32
CA TYR A 185 -4.95 14.96 -8.77
C TYR A 185 -5.78 13.75 -9.17
N THR A 186 -5.50 12.57 -8.62
CA THR A 186 -6.25 11.34 -8.95
C THR A 186 -7.70 11.42 -8.48
N ARG A 187 -7.96 11.98 -7.29
CA ARG A 187 -9.33 12.18 -6.79
C ARG A 187 -10.08 13.24 -7.59
N ALA A 188 -9.42 14.34 -7.99
CA ALA A 188 -10.03 15.34 -8.87
C ALA A 188 -10.39 14.76 -10.24
N ALA A 189 -9.49 13.95 -10.83
CA ALA A 189 -9.76 13.24 -12.08
C ALA A 189 -10.93 12.26 -11.93
N LEU A 190 -10.97 11.48 -10.84
CA LEU A 190 -12.07 10.55 -10.56
C LEU A 190 -13.42 11.26 -10.47
N LEU A 191 -13.49 12.39 -9.73
CA LEU A 191 -14.69 13.21 -9.64
C LEU A 191 -15.10 13.77 -11.01
N GLY A 192 -14.13 14.28 -11.78
CA GLY A 192 -14.38 14.80 -13.12
C GLY A 192 -14.99 13.73 -14.04
N LEU A 193 -14.43 12.52 -14.05
CA LEU A 193 -14.89 11.39 -14.86
C LEU A 193 -16.31 10.93 -14.47
N ILE A 194 -16.64 10.94 -13.18
CA ILE A 194 -17.94 10.50 -12.68
C ILE A 194 -19.03 11.56 -12.97
N LEU A 195 -18.68 12.84 -12.93
CA LEU A 195 -19.64 13.94 -13.05
C LEU A 195 -19.79 14.50 -14.48
N SER A 196 -18.90 14.16 -15.40
CA SER A 196 -19.00 14.62 -16.80
C SER A 196 -20.05 13.81 -17.58
N GLU A 197 -21.07 14.49 -18.15
CA GLU A 197 -22.17 13.88 -18.94
C GLU A 197 -21.72 13.14 -20.20
N LYS A 198 -20.51 13.44 -20.69
CA LYS A 198 -19.87 12.66 -21.76
C LYS A 198 -18.87 11.72 -21.10
N GLY A 199 -19.35 10.54 -20.69
CA GLY A 199 -18.46 9.39 -20.58
C GLY A 199 -17.66 9.22 -21.87
N PHE A 200 -16.49 8.59 -21.78
CA PHE A 200 -15.61 8.33 -22.93
C PHE A 200 -16.36 7.85 -24.18
#